data_AF-A0A2N1PEZ6-F1
#
_entry.id   AF-A0A2N1PEZ6-F1
#
_cell.length_a   1.000
_cell.length_b   1.000
_cell.length_c   1.000
_cell.angle_alpha   90.00
_cell.angle_beta   90.00
_cell.angle_gamma   90.00
#
_symmetry.space_group_name_H-M   'P 1'
#
loop_
_entity.id
_entity.type
_entity.pdbx_description
1 polymer ?
#
loop_
_entity_poly.entity_id
_entity_poly.type
_entity_poly.pdbx_seq_one_letter_code
_entity_poly.pdbx_strand_id
1 'polypeptide(L)'
;MEFCKRDGYCMSADFDSTGRLVFTYYDLGIHNQDTLYIASANKKEESIIIDQPNVKKLFDHLCQNQYTFSQANLYDLITNAFQNFFTLKEIKSFLGAA
;
A
#
# COMPACT_ATOMS: atom_id res chain seq x y z
N MET A 1 4.37 6.04 -4.78
CA MET A 1 3.23 5.86 -5.72
C MET A 1 1.92 5.88 -4.93
N GLU A 2 0.85 6.52 -5.43
CA GLU A 2 -0.48 6.58 -4.79
C GLU A 2 -1.50 5.75 -5.58
N PHE A 3 -2.37 5.03 -4.87
CA PHE A 3 -3.42 4.17 -5.39
C PHE A 3 -4.73 4.54 -4.71
N CYS A 4 -5.77 4.84 -5.48
CA CYS A 4 -7.09 5.17 -4.92
C CYS A 4 -8.15 4.23 -5.45
N LYS A 5 -8.98 3.72 -4.54
CA LYS A 5 -10.20 2.97 -4.85
C LYS A 5 -11.38 3.91 -5.02
N ARG A 6 -12.38 3.43 -5.78
CA ARG A 6 -13.62 4.17 -6.09
C ARG A 6 -14.49 4.48 -4.87
N ASP A 7 -14.27 3.78 -3.76
CA ASP A 7 -14.98 3.94 -2.49
C ASP A 7 -14.28 4.93 -1.55
N GLY A 8 -13.29 5.69 -2.03
CA GLY A 8 -12.67 6.78 -1.26
C GLY A 8 -11.51 6.36 -0.36
N TYR A 9 -11.06 5.11 -0.45
CA TYR A 9 -9.83 4.68 0.23
C TYR A 9 -8.62 4.80 -0.69
N CYS A 10 -7.55 5.41 -0.20
CA CYS A 10 -6.29 5.51 -0.92
C CYS A 10 -5.14 4.92 -0.09
N MET A 11 -4.11 4.45 -0.79
CA MET A 11 -2.86 4.03 -0.21
C MET A 11 -1.71 4.61 -1.02
N SER A 12 -0.68 5.11 -0.35
CA SER A 12 0.61 5.36 -0.98
C SER A 12 1.65 4.37 -0.48
N ALA A 13 2.54 3.95 -1.37
CA ALA A 13 3.72 3.16 -1.00
C ALA A 13 4.96 3.91 -1.48
N ASP A 14 5.94 4.10 -0.59
CA ASP A 14 7.21 4.74 -0.91
C ASP A 14 8.38 4.15 -0.12
N PHE A 15 9.61 4.31 -0.62
CA PHE A 15 10.82 3.95 0.12
C PHE A 15 11.39 5.17 0.82
N ASP A 16 11.69 5.05 2.11
CA ASP A 16 12.42 6.10 2.80
C ASP A 16 13.93 6.05 2.49
N SER A 17 14.67 7.05 2.98
CA SER A 17 16.12 7.15 2.81
C SER A 17 16.92 5.97 3.37
N THR A 18 16.31 5.13 4.20
CA THR A 18 16.93 3.93 4.81
C THR A 18 16.54 2.65 4.08
N GLY A 19 15.75 2.74 3.01
CA GLY A 19 15.28 1.59 2.24
C GLY A 19 14.13 0.83 2.90
N ARG A 20 13.46 1.44 3.90
CA ARG A 20 12.22 0.90 4.48
C ARG A 20 11.06 1.25 3.57
N LEU A 21 10.11 0.33 3.46
CA LEU A 21 8.88 0.56 2.71
C LEU A 21 7.84 1.18 3.64
N VAL A 22 7.39 2.39 3.31
CA VAL A 22 6.37 3.13 4.02
C VAL A 22 5.07 3.01 3.23
N PHE A 23 4.09 2.36 3.83
CA PHE A 23 2.72 2.38 3.36
C PHE A 23 1.95 3.41 4.14
N THR A 24 1.24 4.28 3.44
CA THR A 24 0.36 5.24 4.07
C THR A 24 -1.05 5.02 3.58
N TYR A 25 -1.96 4.71 4.50
CA TYR A 25 -3.37 4.53 4.21
C TYR A 25 -4.13 5.81 4.54
N TYR A 26 -5.06 6.17 3.67
CA TYR A 26 -5.89 7.35 3.81
C TYR A 26 -7.35 7.00 3.50
N ASP A 27 -8.23 7.35 4.43
CA ASP A 27 -9.67 7.40 4.19
C ASP A 27 -10.04 8.84 3.79
N LEU A 28 -10.61 9.00 2.60
CA LEU A 28 -11.05 10.30 2.09
C LEU A 28 -12.47 10.68 2.57
N GLY A 29 -13.17 9.79 3.30
CA GLY A 29 -14.43 10.08 3.99
C GLY A 29 -15.64 10.28 3.07
N ILE A 30 -15.52 10.00 1.77
CA ILE A 30 -16.59 10.15 0.78
C ILE A 30 -16.65 8.88 -0.08
N HIS A 31 -17.66 8.03 0.19
CA HIS A 31 -17.83 6.71 -0.43
C HIS A 31 -18.72 6.71 -1.70
N ASN A 32 -18.83 7.85 -2.39
CA ASN A 32 -19.74 8.03 -3.53
C ASN A 32 -18.98 8.03 -4.86
N GLN A 33 -19.51 7.29 -5.86
CA GLN A 33 -18.82 6.94 -7.12
C GLN A 33 -18.52 8.11 -8.08
N ASP A 34 -19.07 9.30 -7.85
CA ASP A 34 -19.02 10.44 -8.79
C ASP A 34 -18.07 11.58 -8.36
N THR A 35 -17.23 11.36 -7.35
CA THR A 35 -16.46 12.46 -6.74
C THR A 35 -15.06 12.57 -7.35
N LEU A 36 -14.75 13.72 -7.96
CA LEU A 36 -13.41 14.07 -8.44
C LEU A 36 -12.56 14.58 -7.26
N TYR A 37 -11.42 13.94 -6.99
CA TYR A 37 -10.62 14.15 -5.77
C TYR A 37 -9.75 15.42 -5.83
N ILE A 38 -9.87 16.31 -4.83
CA ILE A 38 -8.92 17.40 -4.56
C ILE A 38 -8.19 17.11 -3.24
N ALA A 39 -6.94 16.68 -3.38
CA ALA A 39 -5.81 16.66 -2.44
C ALA A 39 -6.01 16.93 -0.93
N SER A 40 -5.68 15.89 -0.15
CA SER A 40 -4.68 15.90 0.95
C SER A 40 -4.97 16.48 2.34
N ALA A 41 -6.08 17.18 2.62
CA ALA A 41 -6.14 17.97 3.88
C ALA A 41 -6.79 17.29 5.11
N ASN A 42 -7.67 16.28 4.93
CA ASN A 42 -8.45 15.68 6.05
C ASN A 42 -8.22 14.16 6.22
N LYS A 43 -7.08 13.66 5.75
CA LYS A 43 -6.78 12.24 5.71
C LYS A 43 -6.51 11.72 7.14
N LYS A 44 -7.28 10.73 7.61
CA LYS A 44 -6.87 9.92 8.77
C LYS A 44 -5.68 9.06 8.30
N GLU A 45 -4.48 9.51 8.62
CA GLU A 45 -3.23 8.95 8.10
C GLU A 45 -2.75 7.83 9.02
N GLU A 46 -2.80 6.60 8.53
CA GLU A 46 -2.16 5.48 9.19
C GLU A 46 -0.99 4.98 8.35
N SER A 47 0.21 5.03 8.94
CA SER A 47 1.44 4.59 8.28
C SER A 47 1.90 3.25 8.82
N ILE A 48 2.19 2.31 7.92
CA ILE A 48 2.82 1.02 8.21
C ILE A 48 4.23 1.06 7.63
N ILE A 49 5.23 0.91 8.50
CA ILE A 49 6.64 0.91 8.11
C ILE A 49 7.14 -0.54 8.12
N ILE A 50 7.73 -0.97 7.01
CA ILE A 50 8.31 -2.31 6.86
C ILE A 50 9.81 -2.18 6.67
N ASP A 51 10.57 -2.76 7.59
CA ASP A 51 12.02 -2.77 7.50
C ASP A 51 12.54 -3.60 6.33
N GLN A 52 13.71 -3.24 5.81
CA GLN A 52 14.31 -3.83 4.61
C GLN A 52 14.32 -5.38 4.59
N PRO A 53 14.64 -6.11 5.69
CA PRO A 53 14.58 -7.57 5.69
C PRO A 53 13.17 -8.12 5.46
N ASN A 54 12.15 -7.41 5.96
CA ASN A 54 10.74 -7.78 5.81
C ASN A 54 10.18 -7.33 4.45
N VAL A 55 10.73 -6.27 3.84
CA VAL A 55 10.42 -5.89 2.45
C VAL A 55 10.79 -7.03 1.50
N LYS A 56 11.97 -7.63 1.69
CA LYS A 56 12.37 -8.78 0.87
C LYS A 56 11.44 -9.97 1.08
N LYS A 57 11.09 -10.30 2.33
CA LYS A 57 10.15 -11.38 2.64
C LYS A 57 8.77 -11.15 2.01
N LEU A 58 8.26 -9.92 2.08
CA LEU A 58 7.02 -9.53 1.43
C LEU A 58 7.11 -9.78 -0.08
N PHE A 59 8.17 -9.30 -0.73
CA PHE A 59 8.38 -9.54 -2.15
C PHE A 59 8.44 -11.03 -2.52
N ASP A 60 9.25 -11.81 -1.79
CA ASP A 60 9.41 -13.24 -2.02
C ASP A 60 8.08 -13.98 -1.89
N HIS A 61 7.25 -13.58 -0.91
CA HIS A 61 5.89 -14.09 -0.73
C HIS A 61 4.98 -13.79 -1.92
N LEU A 62 5.02 -12.55 -2.44
CA LEU A 62 4.20 -12.12 -3.58
C LEU A 62 4.63 -12.75 -4.90
N CYS A 63 5.93 -12.93 -5.11
CA CYS A 63 6.49 -13.50 -6.32
C CYS A 63 6.63 -15.03 -6.29
N GLN A 64 6.31 -15.69 -5.17
CA GLN A 64 6.57 -17.12 -4.98
C GLN A 64 8.00 -17.54 -5.37
N ASN A 65 8.99 -16.69 -5.13
CA ASN A 65 10.40 -16.85 -5.53
C ASN A 65 10.67 -16.96 -7.04
N GLN A 66 9.73 -16.62 -7.92
CA GLN A 66 9.90 -16.73 -9.38
C GLN A 66 10.61 -15.53 -10.01
N TYR A 67 10.80 -14.45 -9.26
CA TYR A 67 11.34 -13.19 -9.76
C TYR A 67 12.46 -12.65 -8.87
N THR A 68 13.38 -11.89 -9.47
CA THR A 68 14.38 -11.10 -8.75
C THR A 68 13.72 -9.86 -8.15
N PHE A 69 14.08 -9.54 -6.89
CA PHE A 69 13.63 -8.34 -6.21
C PHE A 69 13.99 -7.07 -7.00
N SER A 70 12.98 -6.28 -7.32
CA SER A 70 13.13 -4.91 -7.79
C SER A 70 12.02 -4.04 -7.19
N GLN A 71 12.31 -2.76 -6.94
CA GLN A 71 11.29 -1.84 -6.41
C GLN A 71 10.10 -1.70 -7.37
N ALA A 72 10.36 -1.65 -8.68
CA ALA A 72 9.32 -1.59 -9.70
C ALA A 72 8.36 -2.80 -9.62
N ASN A 73 8.92 -4.02 -9.58
CA ASN A 73 8.12 -5.24 -9.47
C ASN A 73 7.33 -5.26 -8.15
N LEU A 74 7.95 -4.85 -7.04
CA LEU A 74 7.28 -4.80 -5.75
C LEU A 74 6.08 -3.86 -5.79
N TYR A 75 6.23 -2.69 -6.39
CA TYR A 75 5.14 -1.74 -6.54
C TYR A 75 3.99 -2.29 -7.38
N ASP A 76 4.29 -2.94 -8.51
CA ASP A 76 3.26 -3.55 -9.35
C ASP A 76 2.51 -4.66 -8.60
N LEU A 77 3.22 -5.50 -7.84
CA LEU A 77 2.62 -6.56 -7.03
C LEU A 77 1.74 -6.01 -5.92
N ILE A 78 2.21 -5.00 -5.20
CA ILE A 78 1.44 -4.28 -4.18
C ILE A 78 0.19 -3.67 -4.80
N THR A 79 0.31 -3.04 -5.97
CA THR A 79 -0.82 -2.42 -6.68
C THR A 79 -1.89 -3.46 -7.00
N ASN A 80 -1.47 -4.58 -7.59
CA ASN A 80 -2.35 -5.68 -7.94
C ASN A 80 -2.99 -6.31 -6.70
N ALA A 81 -2.24 -6.49 -5.61
CA ALA A 81 -2.76 -7.01 -4.36
C ALA A 81 -3.76 -6.02 -3.71
N PHE A 82 -3.45 -4.73 -3.72
CA PHE A 82 -4.28 -3.67 -3.15
C PHE A 82 -5.66 -3.56 -3.81
N GLN A 83 -5.78 -3.88 -5.10
CA GLN A 83 -7.09 -3.98 -5.74
C GLN A 83 -8.03 -4.95 -5.02
N ASN A 84 -7.49 -5.99 -4.36
CA ASN A 84 -8.26 -7.02 -3.67
C ASN A 84 -8.51 -6.76 -2.17
N PHE A 85 -7.86 -5.78 -1.54
CA PHE A 85 -8.04 -5.48 -0.10
C PHE A 85 -9.04 -4.34 0.12
N PHE A 86 -10.04 -4.53 0.98
CA PHE A 86 -11.11 -3.55 1.21
C PHE A 86 -10.92 -2.72 2.47
N THR A 87 -10.05 -3.17 3.39
CA THR A 87 -9.87 -2.54 4.69
C THR A 87 -8.40 -2.48 5.10
N LEU A 88 -8.08 -1.50 5.95
CA LEU A 88 -6.77 -1.38 6.60
C LEU A 88 -6.36 -2.66 7.37
N LYS A 89 -7.33 -3.36 7.97
CA LYS A 89 -7.06 -4.61 8.70
C LYS A 89 -6.55 -5.72 7.78
N GLU A 90 -7.12 -5.84 6.59
CA GLU A 90 -6.66 -6.79 5.57
C GLU A 90 -5.28 -6.42 5.06
N ILE A 91 -5.02 -5.13 4.87
CA ILE A 91 -3.69 -4.61 4.47
C ILE A 91 -2.65 -4.95 5.55
N LYS A 92 -2.94 -4.66 6.83
CA LYS A 92 -2.07 -5.03 7.96
C LYS A 92 -1.77 -6.53 8.01
N SER A 93 -2.81 -7.35 7.89
CA SER A 93 -2.68 -8.81 7.88
C SER A 93 -1.82 -9.29 6.69
N PHE A 94 -2.02 -8.70 5.51
CA PHE A 94 -1.25 -8.99 4.31
C PHE A 94 0.22 -8.59 4.44
N LEU A 95 0.49 -7.41 4.99
CA LEU A 95 1.84 -6.91 5.21
C LEU A 95 2.57 -7.60 6.36
N GLY A 96 1.91 -8.51 7.08
CA GLY A 96 2.46 -9.19 8.26
C GLY A 96 2.68 -8.25 9.45
N ALA A 97 2.04 -7.07 9.42
CA ALA A 97 2.03 -6.10 10.51
C ALA A 97 0.80 -6.38 11.37
N ALA A 98 0.96 -7.21 12.40
CA ALA A 98 -0.09 -7.43 13.42
C ALA A 98 -0.33 -6.16 14.25
#